data_AF-A0A1E4FVM2-F1
#
_entry.id   AF-A0A1E4FVM2-F1
#
_cell.length_a   1.000
_cell.length_b   1.000
_cell.length_c   1.000
_cell.angle_alpha   90.00
_cell.angle_beta   90.00
_cell.angle_gamma   90.00
#
_symmetry.space_group_name_H-M   'P 1'
#
loop_
_entity.id
_entity.type
_entity.pdbx_description
1 polymer ?
#
loop_
_entity_poly.entity_id
_entity_poly.type
_entity_poly.pdbx_seq_one_letter_code
_entity_poly.pdbx_strand_id
1 'polypeptide(L)'
;MDTEAGVAWHLDALTGLVPALAPIRAQAGPVLPRVNPKHFAGMAKVVCGQQLSVQSAAAIWARFEALPGALAPETYLGLSEEAVRGIGFSRAKFVALRAVAESVVAGELDFAQVDALPAEEAIARLVALKGIGPWTAEVYLLFCGAHPDIFPAGDLALLKAAQHGLGLDARPTIKEMIGLALDWSPHRSVAALLFWRYFAALRNRETSLL
;
A
#
# COMPACT_ATOMS: atom_id res chain seq x y z
N MET A 1 -0.15 -13.54 1.60
CA MET A 1 -1.18 -12.48 1.42
C MET A 1 -1.68 -12.32 -0.03
N ASP A 2 -1.13 -13.05 -0.98
CA ASP A 2 -1.31 -12.88 -2.43
C ASP A 2 -2.32 -13.84 -3.06
N THR A 3 -2.89 -14.78 -2.30
CA THR A 3 -3.93 -15.71 -2.74
C THR A 3 -5.21 -15.54 -1.93
N GLU A 4 -6.35 -15.94 -2.51
CA GLU A 4 -7.64 -15.93 -1.80
C GLU A 4 -7.62 -16.79 -0.55
N ALA A 5 -7.05 -18.00 -0.65
CA ALA A 5 -6.89 -18.91 0.49
C ALA A 5 -5.99 -18.30 1.57
N GLY A 6 -4.89 -17.65 1.20
CA GLY A 6 -4.00 -16.97 2.15
C GLY A 6 -4.67 -15.79 2.85
N VAL A 7 -5.42 -14.97 2.12
CA VAL A 7 -6.21 -13.88 2.70
C VAL A 7 -7.29 -14.42 3.64
N ALA A 8 -8.02 -15.47 3.25
CA ALA A 8 -9.02 -16.10 4.09
C ALA A 8 -8.43 -16.63 5.40
N TRP A 9 -7.31 -17.34 5.32
CA TRP A 9 -6.60 -17.86 6.50
C TRP A 9 -6.18 -16.74 7.46
N HIS A 10 -5.54 -15.68 6.95
CA HIS A 10 -5.15 -14.54 7.78
C HIS A 10 -6.37 -13.84 8.39
N LEU A 11 -7.46 -13.71 7.64
CA LEU A 11 -8.67 -13.04 8.10
C LEU A 11 -9.36 -13.84 9.21
N ASP A 12 -9.43 -15.16 9.09
CA ASP A 12 -9.92 -16.06 10.13
C ASP A 12 -9.07 -15.95 11.39
N ALA A 13 -7.75 -16.05 11.25
CA ALA A 13 -6.81 -15.92 12.35
C ALA A 13 -6.90 -14.55 13.04
N LEU A 14 -6.99 -13.46 12.27
CA LEU A 14 -7.18 -12.11 12.80
C LEU A 14 -8.49 -11.99 13.57
N THR A 15 -9.61 -12.51 13.07
CA THR A 15 -10.89 -12.43 13.80
C THR A 15 -10.96 -13.36 15.00
N GLY A 16 -10.18 -14.45 15.02
CA GLY A 16 -10.00 -15.27 16.22
C GLY A 16 -9.17 -14.56 17.29
N LEU A 17 -8.13 -13.82 16.87
CA LEU A 17 -7.28 -13.02 17.75
C LEU A 17 -7.99 -11.78 18.30
N VAL A 18 -8.74 -11.09 17.44
CA VAL A 18 -9.46 -9.85 17.76
C VAL A 18 -10.95 -9.98 17.38
N PRO A 19 -11.77 -10.62 18.23
CA PRO A 19 -13.20 -10.86 17.96
C PRO A 19 -14.00 -9.59 17.67
N ALA A 20 -13.56 -8.44 18.17
CA ALA A 20 -14.18 -7.14 17.91
C ALA A 20 -14.18 -6.74 16.41
N LEU A 21 -13.34 -7.36 15.58
CA LEU A 21 -13.32 -7.13 14.12
C LEU A 21 -14.37 -7.94 13.36
N ALA A 22 -15.03 -8.93 13.99
CA ALA A 22 -16.02 -9.78 13.31
C ALA A 22 -17.22 -9.00 12.73
N PRO A 23 -17.81 -8.00 13.41
CA PRO A 23 -18.87 -7.17 12.83
C PRO A 23 -18.41 -6.37 11.61
N ILE A 24 -17.17 -5.89 11.62
CA ILE A 24 -16.56 -5.16 10.49
C ILE A 24 -16.42 -6.09 9.29
N ARG A 25 -15.90 -7.31 9.52
CA ARG A 25 -15.79 -8.37 8.49
C ARG A 25 -17.14 -8.72 7.88
N ALA A 26 -18.18 -8.90 8.69
CA ALA A 26 -19.52 -9.21 8.20
C ALA A 26 -20.07 -8.09 7.29
N GLN A 27 -19.82 -6.82 7.64
CA GLN A 27 -20.30 -5.68 6.86
C GLN A 27 -19.45 -5.37 5.63
N ALA A 28 -18.15 -5.68 5.65
CA ALA A 28 -17.24 -5.48 4.54
C ALA A 28 -17.58 -6.40 3.35
N GLY A 29 -18.10 -7.60 3.62
CA GLY A 29 -18.29 -8.65 2.62
C GLY A 29 -16.97 -9.32 2.23
N PRO A 30 -16.88 -9.93 1.03
CA PRO A 30 -15.66 -10.62 0.60
C PRO A 30 -14.44 -9.70 0.58
N VAL A 31 -13.36 -10.13 1.25
CA VAL A 31 -12.04 -9.51 1.23
C VAL A 31 -11.15 -10.34 0.31
N LEU A 32 -10.73 -9.75 -0.81
CA LEU A 32 -9.93 -10.42 -1.84
C LEU A 32 -8.47 -9.97 -1.76
N PRO A 33 -7.51 -10.80 -2.21
CA PRO A 33 -6.13 -10.39 -2.34
C PRO A 33 -6.02 -9.23 -3.32
N ARG A 34 -5.08 -8.32 -3.05
CA ARG A 34 -4.67 -7.27 -3.98
C ARG A 34 -3.18 -7.42 -4.23
N VAL A 35 -2.83 -7.76 -5.47
CA VAL A 35 -1.45 -8.01 -5.88
C VAL A 35 -1.03 -6.96 -6.90
N ASN A 36 0.13 -6.35 -6.67
CA ASN A 36 0.79 -5.45 -7.60
C ASN A 36 2.05 -6.12 -8.17
N PRO A 37 2.64 -5.57 -9.24
CA PRO A 37 3.97 -5.99 -9.69
C PRO A 37 4.97 -5.94 -8.53
N LYS A 38 5.98 -6.81 -8.58
CA LYS A 38 7.05 -6.84 -7.57
C LYS A 38 8.13 -5.79 -7.85
N HIS A 39 8.95 -5.52 -6.85
CA HIS A 39 10.20 -4.76 -6.96
C HIS A 39 10.01 -3.37 -7.60
N PHE A 40 10.91 -2.94 -8.50
CA PHE A 40 10.91 -1.60 -9.08
C PHE A 40 9.58 -1.21 -9.73
N ALA A 41 8.98 -2.09 -10.54
CA ALA A 41 7.68 -1.85 -11.16
C ALA A 41 6.57 -1.67 -10.11
N GLY A 42 6.61 -2.45 -9.02
CA GLY A 42 5.71 -2.31 -7.88
C GLY A 42 5.86 -0.95 -7.20
N MET A 43 7.10 -0.57 -6.88
CA MET A 43 7.41 0.73 -6.28
C MET A 43 6.96 1.88 -7.20
N ALA A 44 7.19 1.78 -8.51
CA ALA A 44 6.70 2.73 -9.50
C ALA A 44 5.18 2.91 -9.45
N LYS A 45 4.43 1.79 -9.32
CA LYS A 45 2.98 1.81 -9.19
C LYS A 45 2.51 2.49 -7.90
N VAL A 46 3.19 2.25 -6.78
CA VAL A 46 2.85 2.88 -5.49
C VAL A 46 3.15 4.38 -5.53
N VAL A 47 4.32 4.79 -6.04
CA VAL A 47 4.69 6.20 -6.21
C VAL A 47 3.72 6.90 -7.16
N CYS A 48 3.29 6.24 -8.23
CA CYS A 48 2.24 6.76 -9.12
C CYS A 48 0.97 7.10 -8.35
N GLY A 49 0.55 6.25 -7.41
CA GLY A 49 -0.67 6.42 -6.62
C GLY A 49 -0.64 7.52 -5.55
N GLN A 50 0.53 8.05 -5.19
CA GLN A 50 0.64 9.07 -4.13
C GLN A 50 -0.24 10.30 -4.43
N GLN A 51 -1.04 10.70 -3.43
CA GLN A 51 -1.87 11.92 -3.45
C GLN A 51 -2.85 12.00 -4.62
N LEU A 52 -3.30 10.86 -5.15
CA LEU A 52 -4.25 10.81 -6.27
C LEU A 52 -5.48 9.98 -5.91
N SER A 53 -6.57 10.25 -6.62
CA SER A 53 -7.70 9.32 -6.65
C SER A 53 -7.28 8.01 -7.31
N VAL A 54 -7.99 6.92 -7.01
CA VAL A 54 -7.76 5.61 -7.64
C VAL A 54 -7.87 5.69 -9.17
N GLN A 55 -8.87 6.41 -9.68
CA GLN A 55 -9.09 6.57 -11.11
C GLN A 55 -7.97 7.37 -11.80
N SER A 56 -7.53 8.47 -11.19
CA SER A 56 -6.42 9.28 -11.72
C SER A 56 -5.12 8.50 -11.71
N ALA A 57 -4.83 7.77 -10.63
CA ALA A 57 -3.65 6.91 -10.53
C ALA A 57 -3.66 5.80 -11.58
N ALA A 58 -4.81 5.15 -11.82
CA ALA A 58 -4.95 4.12 -12.84
C ALA A 58 -4.70 4.66 -14.26
N ALA A 59 -5.23 5.85 -14.58
CA ALA A 59 -5.03 6.46 -15.90
C ALA A 59 -3.56 6.83 -16.16
N ILE A 60 -2.85 7.36 -15.15
CA ILE A 60 -1.41 7.66 -15.26
C ILE A 60 -0.61 6.37 -15.35
N TRP A 61 -0.94 5.36 -14.54
CA TRP A 61 -0.26 4.07 -14.54
C TRP A 61 -0.35 3.39 -15.91
N ALA A 62 -1.52 3.39 -16.55
CA ALA A 62 -1.71 2.79 -17.88
C ALA A 62 -0.78 3.41 -18.94
N ARG A 63 -0.47 4.71 -18.85
CA ARG A 63 0.50 5.36 -19.74
C ARG A 63 1.95 5.07 -19.33
N PHE A 64 2.21 4.95 -18.03
CA PHE A 64 3.54 4.64 -17.49
C PHE A 64 3.98 3.23 -17.86
N GLU A 65 3.13 2.22 -17.67
CA GLU A 65 3.47 0.83 -17.98
C GLU A 65 3.65 0.58 -19.49
N ALA A 66 3.02 1.41 -20.33
CA ALA A 66 3.19 1.39 -21.78
C ALA A 66 4.45 2.13 -22.28
N LEU A 67 5.12 2.92 -21.42
CA LEU A 67 6.32 3.65 -21.79
C LEU A 67 7.52 2.69 -21.84
N PRO A 68 8.19 2.53 -23.01
CA PRO A 68 9.33 1.61 -23.12
C PRO A 68 10.45 1.96 -22.13
N GLY A 69 10.92 0.96 -21.39
CA GLY A 69 11.99 1.12 -20.38
C GLY A 69 11.53 1.62 -19.02
N ALA A 70 10.24 1.90 -18.80
CA ALA A 70 9.76 2.48 -17.54
C ALA A 70 9.71 1.50 -16.35
N LEU A 71 9.69 0.19 -16.60
CA LEU A 71 9.41 -0.83 -15.59
C LEU A 71 10.64 -1.55 -15.02
N ALA A 72 11.83 -1.30 -15.56
CA ALA A 72 13.08 -1.84 -15.04
C ALA A 72 14.05 -0.69 -14.69
N PRO A 73 14.79 -0.79 -13.58
CA PRO A 73 15.58 0.32 -13.07
C PRO A 73 16.67 0.75 -14.06
N GLU A 74 17.38 -0.18 -14.70
CA GLU A 74 18.45 0.08 -15.66
C GLU A 74 17.94 0.91 -16.84
N THR A 75 16.80 0.50 -17.41
CA THR A 75 16.19 1.18 -18.55
C THR A 75 15.50 2.48 -18.16
N TYR A 76 14.97 2.57 -16.93
CA TYR A 76 14.30 3.76 -16.42
C TYR A 76 15.27 4.92 -16.30
N LEU A 77 16.53 4.65 -15.92
CA LEU A 77 17.57 5.68 -15.83
C LEU A 77 17.90 6.36 -17.16
N GLY A 78 17.59 5.70 -18.28
CA GLY A 78 17.71 6.27 -19.63
C GLY A 78 16.55 7.19 -20.03
N LEU A 79 15.45 7.25 -19.26
CA LEU A 79 14.32 8.13 -19.54
C LEU A 79 14.59 9.57 -19.08
N SER A 80 14.16 10.53 -19.90
CA SER A 80 14.23 11.95 -19.54
C SER A 80 13.10 12.34 -18.58
N GLU A 81 13.33 13.41 -17.80
CA GLU A 81 12.30 13.96 -16.92
C GLU A 81 11.05 14.37 -17.73
N GLU A 82 11.25 14.96 -18.91
CA GLU A 82 10.19 15.40 -19.82
C GLU A 82 9.31 14.24 -20.28
N ALA A 83 9.91 13.10 -20.64
CA ALA A 83 9.17 11.91 -21.07
C ALA A 83 8.29 11.36 -19.94
N VAL A 84 8.84 11.22 -18.73
CA VAL A 84 8.11 10.68 -17.57
C VAL A 84 7.04 11.66 -17.08
N ARG A 85 7.30 12.96 -17.09
CA ARG A 85 6.29 13.96 -16.72
C ARG A 85 5.20 14.11 -17.78
N GLY A 86 5.54 13.95 -19.06
CA GLY A 86 4.60 14.03 -20.19
C GLY A 86 3.45 13.02 -20.10
N ILE A 87 3.64 11.90 -19.40
CA ILE A 87 2.59 10.89 -19.16
C ILE A 87 1.78 11.14 -17.86
N GLY A 88 2.15 12.15 -17.07
CA GLY A 88 1.38 12.61 -15.90
C GLY A 88 2.06 12.46 -14.54
N PHE A 89 3.32 12.02 -14.48
CA PHE A 89 4.08 12.07 -13.23
C PHE A 89 4.43 13.52 -12.86
N SER A 90 4.48 13.80 -11.55
CA SER A 90 5.05 15.05 -11.06
C SER A 90 6.57 14.96 -11.04
N ARG A 91 7.25 16.11 -10.97
CA ARG A 91 8.71 16.17 -10.78
C ARG A 91 9.16 15.41 -9.53
N ALA A 92 8.41 15.51 -8.43
CA ALA A 92 8.73 14.81 -7.19
C ALA A 92 8.68 13.27 -7.37
N LYS A 93 7.68 12.76 -8.11
CA LYS A 93 7.56 11.32 -8.40
C LYS A 93 8.66 10.83 -9.34
N PHE A 94 9.06 11.63 -10.33
CA PHE A 94 10.21 11.32 -11.18
C PHE A 94 11.50 11.23 -10.36
N VAL A 95 11.79 12.24 -9.52
CA VAL A 95 12.99 12.25 -8.66
C VAL A 95 13.01 11.07 -7.70
N ALA A 96 11.85 10.71 -7.12
CA ALA A 96 11.74 9.56 -6.23
C ALA A 96 12.07 8.24 -6.96
N LEU A 97 11.45 7.99 -8.11
CA LEU A 97 11.72 6.76 -8.87
C LEU A 97 13.13 6.70 -9.43
N ARG A 98 13.70 7.84 -9.82
CA ARG A 98 15.10 7.88 -10.23
C ARG A 98 16.02 7.50 -9.09
N ALA A 99 15.81 8.02 -7.88
CA ALA A 99 16.59 7.64 -6.71
C ALA A 99 16.45 6.14 -6.36
N VAL A 100 15.24 5.58 -6.48
CA VAL A 100 15.03 4.13 -6.32
C VAL A 100 15.82 3.34 -7.38
N ALA A 101 15.72 3.73 -8.65
CA ALA A 101 16.42 3.06 -9.75
C ALA A 101 17.95 3.12 -9.58
N GLU A 102 18.49 4.29 -9.23
CA GLU A 102 19.92 4.50 -8.96
C GLU A 102 20.39 3.58 -7.82
N SER A 103 19.63 3.49 -6.72
CA SER A 103 19.97 2.62 -5.58
C SER A 103 19.94 1.13 -5.94
N VAL A 104 19.01 0.69 -6.79
CA VAL A 104 18.99 -0.70 -7.28
C VAL A 104 20.20 -0.99 -8.17
N VAL A 105 20.48 -0.11 -9.14
CA VAL A 105 21.61 -0.29 -10.08
C VAL A 105 22.96 -0.22 -9.35
N ALA A 106 23.07 0.58 -8.29
CA ALA A 106 24.26 0.64 -7.45
C ALA A 106 24.43 -0.57 -6.51
N GLY A 107 23.43 -1.46 -6.42
CA GLY A 107 23.43 -2.59 -5.49
C GLY A 107 23.16 -2.21 -4.03
N GLU A 108 22.70 -0.98 -3.78
CA GLU A 108 22.34 -0.50 -2.45
C GLU A 108 20.93 -0.95 -2.04
N LEU A 109 20.03 -1.14 -3.00
CA LEU A 109 18.68 -1.64 -2.77
C LEU A 109 18.47 -2.97 -3.50
N ASP A 110 18.23 -4.03 -2.72
CA ASP A 110 17.73 -5.31 -3.21
C ASP A 110 16.32 -5.52 -2.67
N PHE A 111 15.32 -5.45 -3.55
CA PHE A 111 13.92 -5.63 -3.17
C PHE A 111 13.62 -7.04 -2.65
N ALA A 112 14.29 -8.07 -3.18
CA ALA A 112 14.05 -9.44 -2.71
C ALA A 112 14.55 -9.63 -1.27
N GLN A 113 15.67 -8.99 -0.92
CA GLN A 113 16.14 -8.94 0.47
C GLN A 113 15.19 -8.12 1.35
N VAL A 114 14.76 -6.95 0.90
CA VAL A 114 13.82 -6.09 1.65
C VAL A 114 12.50 -6.79 1.92
N ASP A 115 11.95 -7.50 0.93
CA ASP A 115 10.67 -8.21 1.06
C ASP A 115 10.75 -9.37 2.09
N ALA A 116 11.96 -9.86 2.41
CA ALA A 116 12.20 -10.92 3.38
C ALA A 116 12.56 -10.41 4.80
N LEU A 117 12.77 -9.11 4.97
CA LEU A 117 13.06 -8.51 6.28
C LEU A 117 11.81 -8.44 7.17
N PRO A 118 11.98 -8.41 8.50
CA PRO A 118 10.92 -8.02 9.41
C PRO A 118 10.34 -6.64 9.05
N ALA A 119 9.04 -6.46 9.28
CA ALA A 119 8.30 -5.26 8.89
C ALA A 119 9.02 -3.93 9.20
N GLU A 120 9.50 -3.75 10.43
CA GLU A 120 10.14 -2.50 10.86
C GLU A 120 11.45 -2.23 10.11
N GLU A 121 12.28 -3.26 9.92
CA GLU A 121 13.54 -3.16 9.19
C GLU A 121 13.30 -2.90 7.69
N ALA A 122 12.33 -3.60 7.10
CA ALA A 122 11.93 -3.41 5.70
C ALA A 122 11.42 -1.98 5.45
N ILE A 123 10.56 -1.47 6.33
CA ILE A 123 10.06 -0.08 6.25
C ILE A 123 11.21 0.90 6.38
N ALA A 124 12.10 0.73 7.37
CA ALA A 124 13.23 1.62 7.59
C ALA A 124 14.16 1.67 6.35
N ARG A 125 14.43 0.51 5.73
CA ARG A 125 15.26 0.43 4.52
C ARG A 125 14.66 1.19 3.35
N LEU A 126 13.35 1.08 3.14
CA LEU A 126 12.65 1.79 2.06
C LEU A 126 12.53 3.29 2.33
N VAL A 127 12.24 3.69 3.57
CA VAL A 127 12.09 5.11 3.96
C VAL A 127 13.40 5.90 3.86
N ALA A 128 14.56 5.21 3.90
CA ALA A 128 15.85 5.85 3.64
C ALA A 128 15.98 6.40 2.20
N LEU A 129 15.16 5.93 1.27
CA LEU A 129 15.16 6.38 -0.13
C LEU A 129 14.46 7.73 -0.27
N LYS A 130 15.09 8.65 -1.00
CA LYS A 130 14.54 9.99 -1.25
C LYS A 130 13.16 9.91 -1.91
N GLY A 131 12.17 10.54 -1.28
CA GLY A 131 10.80 10.59 -1.80
C GLY A 131 9.94 9.37 -1.44
N ILE A 132 10.48 8.41 -0.67
CA ILE A 132 9.74 7.28 -0.11
C ILE A 132 9.44 7.58 1.36
N GLY A 133 8.17 7.85 1.67
CA GLY A 133 7.70 8.01 3.04
C GLY A 133 7.14 6.70 3.62
N PRO A 134 6.83 6.65 4.93
CA PRO A 134 6.30 5.46 5.61
C PRO A 134 5.12 4.83 4.87
N TRP A 135 4.12 5.64 4.49
CA TRP A 135 2.95 5.14 3.74
C TRP A 135 3.34 4.47 2.42
N THR A 136 4.35 4.98 1.70
CA THR A 136 4.79 4.37 0.43
C THR A 136 5.50 3.05 0.67
N ALA A 137 6.36 2.97 1.68
CA ALA A 137 7.03 1.74 2.07
C ALA A 137 6.03 0.67 2.52
N GLU A 138 5.09 1.02 3.39
CA GLU A 138 4.05 0.13 3.90
C GLU A 138 3.15 -0.40 2.77
N VAL A 139 2.69 0.49 1.88
CA VAL A 139 1.85 0.10 0.74
C VAL A 139 2.62 -0.79 -0.25
N TYR A 140 3.92 -0.53 -0.46
CA TYR A 140 4.78 -1.42 -1.26
C TYR A 140 4.89 -2.80 -0.62
N LEU A 141 5.27 -2.89 0.66
CA LEU A 141 5.46 -4.17 1.35
C LEU A 141 4.19 -5.00 1.41
N LEU A 142 3.04 -4.34 1.59
CA LEU A 142 1.74 -5.01 1.63
C LEU A 142 1.34 -5.58 0.27
N PHE A 143 1.36 -4.78 -0.81
CA PHE A 143 0.81 -5.18 -2.10
C PHE A 143 1.82 -5.78 -3.10
N CYS A 144 3.10 -5.47 -2.94
CA CYS A 144 4.17 -5.91 -3.84
C CYS A 144 5.01 -7.00 -3.17
N GLY A 145 5.42 -6.78 -1.92
CA GLY A 145 6.16 -7.76 -1.11
C GLY A 145 5.29 -8.84 -0.47
N ALA A 146 3.96 -8.68 -0.48
CA ALA A 146 2.99 -9.58 0.15
C ALA A 146 3.27 -9.85 1.65
N HIS A 147 3.94 -8.92 2.34
CA HIS A 147 4.28 -9.04 3.75
C HIS A 147 3.01 -9.14 4.60
N PRO A 148 2.85 -10.12 5.50
CA PRO A 148 1.60 -10.37 6.22
C PRO A 148 1.30 -9.36 7.33
N ASP A 149 2.32 -8.65 7.79
CA ASP A 149 2.25 -7.85 9.00
C ASP A 149 2.58 -6.36 8.81
N ILE A 150 1.90 -5.72 7.85
CA ILE A 150 2.03 -4.28 7.55
C ILE A 150 0.68 -3.58 7.70
N PHE A 151 0.65 -2.42 8.36
CA PHE A 151 -0.54 -1.57 8.41
C PHE A 151 -0.20 -0.13 8.02
N PRO A 152 -0.67 0.39 6.87
CA PRO A 152 -0.42 1.77 6.47
C PRO A 152 -1.16 2.81 7.35
N ALA A 153 -0.67 3.06 8.56
CA ALA A 153 -1.38 3.84 9.58
C ALA A 153 -1.65 5.31 9.19
N GLY A 154 -0.91 5.85 8.22
CA GLY A 154 -1.14 7.17 7.64
C GLY A 154 -2.26 7.25 6.59
N ASP A 155 -2.84 6.12 6.19
CA ASP A 155 -3.86 6.08 5.13
C ASP A 155 -5.21 6.63 5.61
N LEU A 156 -5.69 7.68 4.94
CA LEU A 156 -6.92 8.36 5.34
C LEU A 156 -8.16 7.45 5.28
N ALA A 157 -8.22 6.52 4.33
CA ALA A 157 -9.35 5.59 4.24
C ALA A 157 -9.32 4.61 5.41
N LEU A 158 -8.14 4.11 5.79
CA LEU A 158 -7.97 3.25 6.96
C LEU A 158 -8.34 3.98 8.26
N LEU A 159 -7.88 5.22 8.45
CA LEU A 159 -8.23 6.01 9.64
C LEU A 159 -9.74 6.25 9.77
N LYS A 160 -10.42 6.56 8.66
CA LYS A 160 -11.89 6.72 8.63
C LYS A 160 -12.62 5.40 8.89
N ALA A 161 -12.14 4.32 8.30
CA ALA A 161 -12.71 2.99 8.48
C ALA A 161 -12.55 2.50 9.93
N ALA A 162 -11.39 2.75 10.55
CA ALA A 162 -11.12 2.42 11.94
C ALA A 162 -12.01 3.23 12.88
N GLN A 163 -12.15 4.55 12.65
CA GLN A 163 -13.06 5.39 13.43
C GLN A 163 -14.48 4.82 13.44
N HIS A 164 -15.05 4.60 12.25
CA HIS A 164 -16.42 4.12 12.13
C HIS A 164 -16.57 2.67 12.62
N GLY A 165 -15.67 1.78 12.20
CA GLY A 165 -15.78 0.34 12.44
C GLY A 165 -15.52 -0.05 13.89
N LEU A 166 -14.64 0.67 14.59
CA LEU A 166 -14.32 0.44 16.00
C LEU A 166 -15.16 1.32 16.95
N GLY A 167 -16.03 2.18 16.41
CA GLY A 167 -16.87 3.07 17.21
C GLY A 167 -16.08 4.12 18.00
N LEU A 168 -15.01 4.66 17.42
CA LEU A 168 -14.19 5.68 18.08
C LEU A 168 -14.87 7.06 18.00
N ASP A 169 -14.87 7.78 19.11
CA ASP A 169 -15.47 9.12 19.20
C ASP A 169 -14.85 10.12 18.20
N ALA A 170 -13.56 9.96 17.92
CA ALA A 170 -12.81 10.77 16.98
C ALA A 170 -11.95 9.90 16.07
N ARG A 171 -11.58 10.45 14.91
CA ARG A 171 -10.62 9.81 14.02
C ARG A 171 -9.27 9.68 14.74
N PRO A 172 -8.69 8.47 14.83
CA PRO A 172 -7.41 8.30 15.50
C PRO A 172 -6.32 9.09 14.78
N THR A 173 -5.36 9.59 15.55
CA THR A 173 -4.08 10.06 15.06
C THR A 173 -3.26 8.88 14.51
N ILE A 174 -2.23 9.16 13.71
CA ILE A 174 -1.33 8.11 13.20
C ILE A 174 -0.71 7.31 14.35
N LYS A 175 -0.34 7.99 15.45
CA LYS A 175 0.25 7.33 16.64
C LYS A 175 -0.74 6.38 17.32
N GLU A 176 -1.99 6.80 17.49
CA GLU A 176 -3.03 5.94 18.05
C GLU A 176 -3.34 4.77 17.12
N MET A 177 -3.38 5.01 15.80
CA MET A 177 -3.60 3.96 14.81
C MET A 177 -2.47 2.93 14.80
N ILE A 178 -1.21 3.35 14.95
CA ILE A 178 -0.07 2.44 15.13
C ILE A 178 -0.29 1.59 16.39
N GLY A 179 -0.69 2.19 17.51
CA GLY A 179 -0.96 1.48 18.77
C GLY A 179 -2.07 0.44 18.63
N LEU A 180 -3.20 0.81 18.03
CA LEU A 180 -4.32 -0.11 17.75
C LEU A 180 -3.90 -1.27 16.84
N ALA A 181 -3.06 -1.00 15.84
CA ALA A 181 -2.63 -2.02 14.90
C ALA A 181 -1.69 -3.07 15.51
N LEU A 182 -1.08 -2.81 16.68
CA LEU A 182 -0.22 -3.79 17.35
C LEU A 182 -0.99 -5.08 17.71
N ASP A 183 -2.25 -4.95 18.14
CA ASP A 183 -3.11 -6.08 18.50
C ASP A 183 -3.48 -6.96 17.30
N TRP A 184 -3.20 -6.51 16.07
CA TRP A 184 -3.49 -7.22 14.83
C TRP A 184 -2.30 -7.99 14.29
N SER A 185 -1.13 -7.90 14.93
CA SER A 185 0.04 -8.68 14.54
C SER A 185 -0.15 -10.18 14.84
N PRO A 186 0.29 -11.11 13.97
CA PRO A 186 1.09 -10.92 12.75
C PRO A 186 0.24 -10.82 11.46
N HIS A 187 -0.96 -10.24 11.54
CA HIS A 187 -1.97 -10.21 10.48
C HIS A 187 -2.37 -8.79 10.08
N ARG A 188 -1.53 -7.79 10.37
CA ARG A 188 -1.82 -6.37 10.10
C ARG A 188 -2.19 -6.09 8.63
N SER A 189 -1.61 -6.82 7.67
CA SER A 189 -1.91 -6.61 6.25
C SER A 189 -3.34 -7.02 5.89
N VAL A 190 -3.86 -8.10 6.48
CA VAL A 190 -5.26 -8.47 6.24
C VAL A 190 -6.23 -7.54 6.97
N ALA A 191 -5.83 -6.97 8.11
CA ALA A 191 -6.60 -5.92 8.77
C ALA A 191 -6.74 -4.70 7.85
N ALA A 192 -5.65 -4.26 7.21
CA ALA A 192 -5.70 -3.16 6.24
C ALA A 192 -6.62 -3.48 5.04
N LEU A 193 -6.53 -4.69 4.45
CA LEU A 193 -7.46 -5.12 3.39
C LEU A 193 -8.93 -5.09 3.86
N LEU A 194 -9.19 -5.59 5.06
CA LEU A 194 -10.52 -5.58 5.67
C LEU A 194 -11.05 -4.14 5.83
N PHE A 195 -10.27 -3.24 6.41
CA PHE A 195 -10.68 -1.85 6.64
C PHE A 195 -10.89 -1.08 5.33
N TRP A 196 -10.06 -1.28 4.30
CA TRP A 196 -10.32 -0.68 2.97
C TRP A 196 -11.60 -1.24 2.34
N ARG A 197 -11.83 -2.55 2.44
CA ARG A 197 -13.05 -3.17 1.91
C ARG A 197 -14.30 -2.68 2.64
N TYR A 198 -14.20 -2.54 3.96
CA TYR A 198 -15.23 -1.97 4.82
C TYR A 198 -15.53 -0.51 4.44
N PHE A 199 -14.49 0.31 4.27
CA PHE A 199 -14.64 1.69 3.83
C PHE A 199 -15.36 1.82 2.48
N ALA A 200 -15.04 0.95 1.52
CA ALA A 200 -15.74 0.90 0.25
C ALA A 200 -17.23 0.52 0.42
N ALA A 201 -17.54 -0.43 1.32
CA ALA A 201 -18.93 -0.81 1.62
C ALA A 201 -19.72 0.34 2.26
N LEU A 202 -19.10 1.10 3.18
CA LEU A 202 -19.71 2.28 3.81
C LEU A 202 -20.06 3.35 2.76
N ARG A 203 -19.11 3.72 1.90
CA ARG A 203 -19.31 4.73 0.86
C ARG A 203 -20.41 4.37 -0.14
N ASN A 204 -20.51 3.09 -0.51
CA ASN A 204 -21.56 2.64 -1.41
C ASN A 204 -22.94 2.79 -0.76
N ARG A 205 -23.08 2.48 0.53
CA ARG A 205 -24.36 2.66 1.27
C ARG A 205 -24.76 4.12 1.38
N GLU A 206 -23.82 5.02 1.68
CA GLU A 206 -24.09 6.47 1.71
C GLU A 206 -24.56 6.99 0.34
N THR A 207 -23.99 6.46 -0.75
CA THR A 207 -24.38 6.86 -2.11
C THR A 207 -25.74 6.27 -2.50
N SER A 208 -26.12 5.10 -1.99
CA SER A 208 -27.42 4.47 -2.24
C SER A 208 -28.58 5.04 -1.41
N LEU A 209 -28.31 5.88 -0.41
CA LEU A 209 -29.31 6.54 0.43
C LEU A 209 -29.63 7.98 -0.04
N LEU A 210 -29.01 8.43 -1.14
CA LEU A 210 -29.23 9.71 -1.83
C LEU A 210 -29.89 9.46 -3.18
#